data_AF-A0AAX4J9H1-F1
#
_entry.id   AF-A0AAX4J9H1-F1
#
_cell.length_a   1.000
_cell.length_b   1.000
_cell.length_c   1.000
_cell.angle_alpha   90.00
_cell.angle_beta   90.00
_cell.angle_gamma   90.00
#
_symmetry.space_group_name_H-M   'P 1'
#
loop_
_entity.id
_entity.type
_entity.pdbx_description
1 polymer ?
#
loop_
_entity_poly.entity_id
_entity_poly.type
_entity_poly.pdbx_seq_one_letter_code
_entity_poly.pdbx_strand_id
1 'polypeptide(L)' 'MIVLTLLLVFVLVSLTTGGVLLATRNKMMKWRNEYRIGIIGTIWFTYVSWACIYMAQYRPLYIKEL' A
#
# COMPACT_ATOMS: atom_id res chain seq x y z
N MET A 1 -10.50 -15.96 -4.55
CA MET A 1 -10.28 -14.78 -5.40
C MET A 1 -9.74 -13.58 -4.61
N ILE A 2 -10.36 -13.16 -3.49
CA ILE A 2 -9.87 -12.04 -2.64
C ILE A 2 -8.40 -12.18 -2.25
N VAL A 3 -8.00 -13.36 -1.74
CA VAL A 3 -6.62 -13.60 -1.28
C VAL A 3 -5.61 -13.40 -2.42
N LEU A 4 -5.96 -13.84 -3.63
CA LEU A 4 -5.12 -13.64 -4.82
C LEU A 4 -5.01 -12.15 -5.17
N THR A 5 -6.12 -11.39 -5.11
CA THR A 5 -6.11 -9.94 -5.35
C THR A 5 -5.25 -9.21 -4.31
N LEU A 6 -5.38 -9.56 -3.03
CA LEU A 6 -4.57 -8.98 -1.95
C LEU A 6 -3.08 -9.28 -2.16
N LEU A 7 -2.73 -10.51 -2.54
CA LEU A 7 -1.33 -10.89 -2.80
C LEU A 7 -0.75 -10.13 -4.01
N LEU A 8 -1.51 -9.97 -5.10
CA LEU A 8 -1.05 -9.21 -6.27
C LEU A 8 -0.79 -7.74 -5.93
N VAL A 9 -1.71 -7.11 -5.19
CA VAL A 9 -1.54 -5.71 -4.76
C VAL A 9 -0.39 -5.60 -3.76
N PHE A 10 -0.21 -6.57 -2.86
CA PHE A 10 0.94 -6.62 -1.95
C PHE A 10 2.29 -6.67 -2.68
N VAL A 11 2.38 -7.48 -3.75
CA VAL A 11 3.59 -7.56 -4.59
C VAL A 11 3.87 -6.23 -5.27
N LEU A 12 2.85 -5.56 -5.81
CA LEU A 12 2.97 -4.22 -6.41
C LEU A 12 3.45 -3.16 -5.40
N VAL A 13 2.89 -3.19 -4.19
CA VAL A 13 3.27 -2.29 -3.08
C VAL A 13 4.72 -2.55 -2.66
N SER A 14 5.14 -3.80 -2.62
CA SER A 14 6.52 -4.17 -2.29
C SER A 14 7.52 -3.72 -3.36
N LEU A 15 7.16 -3.88 -4.65
CA LEU A 15 7.98 -3.41 -5.77
C LEU A 15 8.12 -1.89 -5.79
N THR A 16 7.04 -1.15 -5.56
CA THR A 16 7.08 0.32 -5.49
C THR A 16 7.91 0.81 -4.30
N THR A 17 7.80 0.13 -3.14
CA THR A 17 8.67 0.39 -1.98
C THR A 17 10.15 0.19 -2.33
N GLY A 18 10.49 -0.92 -3.02
CA GLY A 18 11.84 -1.18 -3.52
C GLY A 18 12.32 -0.12 -4.52
N GLY A 19 11.45 0.31 -5.44
CA GLY A 19 11.72 1.39 -6.40
C GLY A 19 12.04 2.71 -5.71
N VAL A 20 11.26 3.10 -4.70
CA VAL A 20 11.52 4.30 -3.88
C VAL A 20 12.86 4.18 -3.16
N LEU A 21 13.17 3.01 -2.59
CA LEU A 21 14.45 2.77 -1.92
C LEU A 21 15.64 2.93 -2.87
N LEU A 22 15.55 2.39 -4.10
CA LEU A 22 16.58 2.49 -5.13
C LEU A 22 16.71 3.92 -5.68
N ALA A 23 15.61 4.59 -5.99
CA ALA A 23 15.60 5.97 -6.46
C ALA A 23 16.20 6.93 -5.44
N THR A 24 16.01 6.64 -4.16
CA THR A 24 16.50 7.46 -3.06
C THR A 24 17.93 7.11 -2.64
N ARG A 25 18.52 6.02 -3.18
CA ARG A 25 19.87 5.54 -2.83
C ARG A 25 20.97 6.51 -3.27
N ASN A 26 20.82 7.16 -4.42
CA ASN A 26 21.90 7.94 -5.05
C ASN A 26 21.80 9.46 -4.83
N LYS A 27 20.73 9.95 -4.19
CA LYS A 27 20.58 11.38 -3.90
C LYS A 27 21.11 11.70 -2.49
N MET A 28 22.10 12.58 -2.37
CA MET A 28 22.47 13.24 -1.11
C MET A 28 21.38 14.27 -0.76
N MET A 29 20.25 13.79 -0.23
CA MET A 29 19.20 14.64 0.33
C MET A 29 19.45 14.80 1.83
N LYS A 30 19.46 16.04 2.33
CA LYS A 30 19.66 16.37 3.76
C LYS A 30 18.62 15.68 4.68
N TRP A 31 17.41 15.44 4.15
CA TRP A 31 16.28 14.79 4.84
C TRP A 31 15.91 13.42 4.23
N ARG A 32 16.88 12.72 3.63
CA ARG A 32 16.66 11.46 2.90
C ARG A 32 15.91 10.40 3.70
N ASN A 33 16.21 10.30 4.99
CA ASN A 33 15.63 9.26 5.84
C ASN A 33 14.16 9.54 6.16
N GLU A 34 13.83 10.79 6.47
CA GLU A 34 12.45 11.23 6.71
C GLU A 34 11.59 11.09 5.45
N TYR A 35 12.12 11.46 4.29
CA TYR A 35 11.43 11.26 3.01
C TYR A 35 11.18 9.78 2.71
N ARG A 36 12.16 8.90 2.97
CA ARG A 36 11.98 7.45 2.80
C ARG A 36 10.89 6.93 3.73
N ILE A 37 10.96 7.26 5.01
CA ILE A 37 10.00 6.78 6.01
C ILE A 37 8.59 7.32 5.69
N GLY A 38 8.48 8.60 5.31
CA GLY A 38 7.21 9.23 4.94
C GLY A 38 6.57 8.61 3.69
N ILE A 39 7.35 8.42 2.61
CA ILE A 39 6.83 7.82 1.38
C ILE A 39 6.45 6.35 1.60
N ILE A 40 7.34 5.57 2.24
CA ILE A 40 7.09 4.15 2.51
C ILE A 40 5.86 4.02 3.43
N GLY A 41 5.81 4.80 4.52
CA GLY A 41 4.68 4.79 5.45
C GLY A 41 3.36 5.12 4.75
N THR A 42 3.34 6.15 3.88
CA THR A 42 2.13 6.53 3.13
C THR A 42 1.68 5.43 2.16
N ILE A 43 2.62 4.79 1.46
CA ILE A 43 2.33 3.69 0.53
C ILE A 43 1.69 2.51 1.27
N TRP A 44 2.28 2.11 2.41
CA TRP A 44 1.78 1.01 3.22
C TRP A 44 0.45 1.34 3.90
N PHE A 45 0.29 2.57 4.41
CA PHE A 45 -0.97 3.01 5.00
C PHE A 45 -2.12 3.01 3.99
N THR A 46 -1.85 3.45 2.76
CA THR A 46 -2.82 3.42 1.66
C THR A 46 -3.22 1.98 1.32
N TYR A 47 -2.25 1.06 1.25
CA TYR A 47 -2.52 -0.36 1.01
C TYR A 47 -3.41 -0.98 2.08
N VAL A 48 -3.08 -0.78 3.36
CA VAL A 48 -3.85 -1.32 4.49
C VAL A 48 -5.27 -0.75 4.48
N SER A 49 -5.41 0.57 4.31
CA SER A 49 -6.71 1.24 4.24
C SER A 49 -7.59 0.68 3.11
N TRP A 50 -7.01 0.50 1.93
CA TRP A 50 -7.71 -0.09 0.78
C TRP A 50 -8.10 -1.56 1.05
N ALA A 51 -7.21 -2.35 1.63
CA ALA A 51 -7.48 -3.75 1.95
C ALA A 51 -8.65 -3.89 2.94
N CYS A 52 -8.71 -3.03 3.96
CA CYS A 52 -9.83 -3.01 4.91
C CYS A 52 -11.17 -2.70 4.23
N ILE A 53 -11.21 -1.69 3.35
CA ILE A 53 -12.43 -1.34 2.60
C ILE A 53 -12.84 -2.49 1.67
N TYR A 54 -11.88 -3.07 0.95
CA TYR A 54 -12.13 -4.17 0.02
C TYR A 54 -12.69 -5.41 0.74
N MET A 55 -12.16 -5.75 1.92
CA MET A 55 -12.70 -6.83 2.74
C MET A 55 -14.09 -6.51 3.29
N ALA A 56 -14.33 -5.26 3.73
CA ALA A 56 -15.62 -4.83 4.25
C ALA A 56 -16.74 -4.91 3.19
N GLN A 57 -16.41 -4.67 1.92
CA GLN A 57 -17.34 -4.77 0.80
C GLN A 57 -17.63 -6.22 0.37
N TYR A 58 -16.80 -7.19 0.74
CA TYR A 58 -16.95 -8.57 0.26
C TYR A 58 -18.09 -9.35 0.94
N ARG A 59 -18.35 -9.08 2.22
CA ARG A 59 -19.54 -9.57 2.92
C ARG A 59 -20.21 -8.39 3.62
N PRO A 60 -21.01 -7.59 2.91
CA PRO A 60 -21.82 -6.61 3.58
C PRO A 60 -22.82 -7.36 4.48
N LEU A 61 -22.69 -7.19 5.80
CA LEU A 61 -23.63 -7.75 6.78
C LEU A 61 -25.05 -7.22 6.59
N TYR A 62 -25.20 -6.13 5.84
CA TYR A 62 -26.46 -5.53 5.44
C TYR A 62 -26.55 -5.53 3.92
N ILE A 63 -27.40 -6.37 3.36
CA ILE A 63 -27.84 -6.28 1.97
C ILE A 63 -28.57 -4.93 1.87
N LYS A 64 -28.09 -4.03 1.00
CA LYS A 64 -28.91 -2.89 0.57
C LYS A 64 -30.07 -3.50 -0.22
N GLU A 65 -31.18 -3.77 0.47
CA GLU A 65 -32.46 -3.94 -0.21
C GLU A 65 -32.79 -2.60 -0.86
N LEU A 66 -32.72 -2.57 -2.19
CA LEU A 66 -33.16 -1.47 -3.02
C LEU A 66 -34.56 -1.82 -3.56
#